data_AF-A0A5K0WC27-F1
#
_entry.id   AF-A0A5K0WC27-F1
#
_cell.length_a   1.000
_cell.length_b   1.000
_cell.length_c   1.000
_cell.angle_alpha   90.00
_cell.angle_beta   90.00
_cell.angle_gamma   90.00
#
_symmetry.space_group_name_H-M   'P 1'
#
loop_
_entity.id
_entity.type
_entity.pdbx_description
1 polymer ?
#
loop_
_entity_poly.entity_id
_entity_poly.type
_entity_poly.pdbx_seq_one_letter_code
_entity_poly.pdbx_strand_id
1 'polypeptide(L)' 'NYYSVITLHPEVIDGRPGTLVIESFVVDIPEGNTKDETCYFVEALIKCNLKSLSEVSERLAIQDRTEPIDPA' A
#
# COMPACT_ATOMS: atom_id res chain seq x y z
N ASN A 1 -2.14 -21.56 0.08
CA ASN A 1 -2.57 -20.68 -1.02
C ASN A 1 -2.75 -19.26 -0.50
N TYR A 2 -2.50 -18.25 -1.33
CA TYR A 2 -2.60 -16.82 -0.98
C TYR A 2 -3.31 -16.07 -2.10
N TYR A 3 -4.25 -15.19 -1.73
CA TYR A 3 -4.94 -14.29 -2.64
C TYR A 3 -5.06 -12.93 -1.97
N SER A 4 -4.75 -11.84 -2.68
CA SER A 4 -5.00 -10.49 -2.20
C SER A 4 -5.66 -9.61 -3.25
N VAL A 5 -6.38 -8.60 -2.77
CA VAL A 5 -7.02 -7.55 -3.57
C VAL A 5 -6.62 -6.21 -2.98
N ILE A 6 -6.06 -5.35 -3.82
CA ILE A 6 -5.76 -3.97 -3.48
C ILE A 6 -6.77 -3.07 -4.19
N THR A 7 -7.34 -2.12 -3.44
CA THR A 7 -8.21 -1.07 -3.98
C THR A 7 -7.67 0.30 -3.61
N LEU A 8 -7.86 1.27 -4.51
CA LEU A 8 -7.37 2.63 -4.38
C LEU A 8 -8.56 3.58 -4.53
N HIS A 9 -8.66 4.55 -3.63
CA HIS A 9 -9.75 5.52 -3.60
C HIS A 9 -9.19 6.93 -3.40
N PRO A 10 -9.63 7.94 -4.17
CA PRO A 10 -9.34 9.34 -3.85
C PRO A 10 -9.97 9.71 -2.51
N GLU A 11 -9.21 10.38 -1.63
CA GLU A 11 -9.66 10.73 -0.28
C GLU A 11 -8.99 12.03 0.22
N VAL A 12 -9.53 12.66 1.27
CA VAL A 12 -8.86 13.77 1.96
C VAL A 12 -8.19 13.25 3.23
N ILE A 13 -6.86 13.29 3.26
CA ILE A 13 -6.02 12.81 4.38
C ILE A 13 -5.31 14.02 4.98
N ASP A 14 -5.51 14.28 6.27
CA ASP A 14 -4.94 15.43 6.99
C ASP A 14 -5.16 16.78 6.27
N GLY A 15 -6.35 16.94 5.66
CA GLY A 15 -6.73 18.15 4.93
C GLY A 15 -6.09 18.30 3.54
N ARG A 16 -5.41 17.28 3.03
CA ARG A 16 -4.81 17.28 1.68
C ARG A 16 -5.42 16.18 0.82
N PRO A 17 -5.55 16.39 -0.51
CA PRO A 17 -5.91 15.31 -1.42
C PRO A 17 -4.87 14.20 -1.36
N GLY A 18 -5.33 12.97 -1.23
CA GLY A 18 -4.50 11.78 -1.18
C GLY A 18 -5.23 10.56 -1.74
N THR A 19 -4.59 9.41 -1.63
CA THR A 19 -5.14 8.13 -2.06
C THR A 19 -5.22 7.20 -0.86
N LEU A 20 -6.43 6.77 -0.50
CA LEU A 20 -6.63 5.69 0.44
C LEU A 20 -6.38 4.36 -0.26
N VAL A 21 -5.39 3.61 0.22
CA VAL A 21 -5.06 2.27 -0.29
C VAL A 21 -5.50 1.22 0.73
N ILE A 22 -6.28 0.25 0.29
CA ILE A 22 -6.78 -0.85 1.12
C ILE A 22 -6.35 -2.16 0.47
N GLU A 23 -5.60 -2.98 1.21
CA GLU A 23 -5.30 -4.36 0.81
C GLU A 23 -6.05 -5.34 1.72
N SER A 24 -6.76 -6.28 1.08
CA SER A 24 -7.41 -7.41 1.73
C SER A 24 -6.76 -8.71 1.26
N PHE A 25 -6.70 -9.72 2.12
CA PHE A 25 -6.10 -11.00 1.78
C PHE A 25 -6.89 -12.19 2.33
N VAL A 26 -6.73 -13.33 1.68
CA VAL A 26 -7.12 -14.66 2.15
C VAL A 26 -5.90 -15.56 2.01
N VAL A 27 -5.58 -16.27 3.09
CA VAL A 27 -4.44 -17.19 3.14
C VAL A 27 -4.84 -18.45 3.89
N ASP A 28 -4.36 -19.60 3.42
CA ASP A 28 -4.50 -20.84 4.16
C ASP A 28 -3.58 -20.82 5.39
N ILE A 29 -4.03 -21.44 6.48
CA ILE A 29 -3.20 -21.64 7.67
C ILE A 29 -2.41 -22.94 7.47
N PRO A 30 -1.07 -22.89 7.40
CA PRO A 30 -0.25 -24.10 7.28
C PRO A 30 -0.40 -25.01 8.50
N GLU A 31 -0.24 -26.32 8.31
CA GLU A 31 -0.21 -27.27 9.43
C GLU A 31 0.89 -26.89 10.43
N GLY A 32 0.55 -26.89 11.71
CA GLY A 32 1.46 -26.50 12.79
C GLY A 32 1.47 -25.01 13.14
N ASN A 33 0.81 -24.16 12.35
CA ASN A 33 0.67 -22.72 12.67
C ASN A 33 -0.71 -22.40 13.22
N THR A 34 -0.79 -21.37 14.07
CA THR A 34 -2.06 -20.75 14.44
C THR A 34 -2.49 -19.72 13.40
N LYS A 35 -3.78 -19.39 13.40
CA LYS A 35 -4.33 -18.29 12.60
C LYS A 35 -3.64 -16.97 12.92
N ASP A 36 -3.46 -16.68 14.20
CA ASP A 36 -2.93 -15.40 14.66
C ASP A 36 -1.47 -15.20 14.23
N GLU A 37 -0.63 -16.23 14.32
CA GLU A 37 0.76 -16.19 13.84
C GLU A 37 0.82 -15.96 12.33
N THR A 38 -0.01 -16.68 11.57
CA THR A 38 -0.04 -16.57 10.11
C THR A 38 -0.54 -15.19 9.68
N CYS A 39 -1.64 -14.70 10.27
CA CYS A 39 -2.18 -13.37 9.99
C CYS A 39 -1.19 -12.28 10.41
N TYR A 40 -0.56 -12.40 11.58
CA TYR A 40 0.44 -11.43 12.05
C TYR A 40 1.59 -11.28 11.05
N PHE A 41 2.13 -12.41 10.57
CA PHE A 41 3.22 -12.38 9.59
C PHE A 41 2.79 -11.74 8.26
N VAL A 42 1.63 -12.13 7.73
CA VAL A 42 1.13 -11.58 6.47
C VAL A 42 0.78 -10.09 6.59
N GLU A 43 0.14 -9.69 7.69
CA GLU A 43 -0.16 -8.28 7.96
C GLU A 43 1.10 -7.44 8.08
N ALA A 44 2.15 -7.94 8.74
CA ALA A 44 3.42 -7.24 8.85
C ALA A 44 4.02 -6.98 7.46
N LEU A 45 3.99 -7.97 6.57
CA LEU A 45 4.45 -7.82 5.18
C LEU A 45 3.61 -6.80 4.40
N ILE A 46 2.28 -6.90 4.46
CA ILE A 46 1.36 -5.95 3.80
C ILE A 46 1.62 -4.53 4.30
N LYS A 47 1.75 -4.33 5.62
CA LYS A 47 2.06 -3.02 6.21
C LYS A 47 3.39 -2.46 5.69
N CYS A 48 4.43 -3.28 5.60
CA CYS A 48 5.71 -2.88 5.02
C CYS A 48 5.57 -2.47 3.54
N ASN A 49 4.83 -3.26 2.76
CA ASN A 49 4.60 -2.98 1.33
C ASN A 49 3.84 -1.67 1.13
N LEU A 50 2.74 -1.46 1.86
CA LEU A 50 1.94 -0.24 1.76
C LEU A 50 2.71 0.99 2.22
N LYS A 51 3.54 0.88 3.26
CA LYS A 51 4.44 1.97 3.67
C LYS A 51 5.42 2.33 2.56
N SER A 52 6.09 1.35 1.97
CA SER A 52 7.01 1.56 0.85
C SER A 52 6.30 2.17 -0.36
N LEU A 53 5.10 1.69 -0.68
CA LEU A 53 4.27 2.21 -1.77
C LEU A 53 3.92 3.69 -1.55
N SER A 54 3.55 4.09 -0.33
CA SER A 54 3.29 5.50 0.02
C SER A 54 4.55 6.34 -0.21
N GLU A 55 5.68 5.91 0.35
CA GLU A 55 6.95 6.65 0.25
C GLU A 55 7.43 6.83 -1.19
N VAL A 56 7.28 5.81 -2.04
CA VAL A 56 7.67 5.89 -3.46
C VAL A 56 6.67 6.77 -4.23
N SER A 57 5.37 6.59 -4.02
CA SER A 57 4.34 7.35 -4.73
C SER A 57 4.39 8.84 -4.41
N GLU A 58 4.62 9.20 -3.15
CA GLU A 58 4.80 10.59 -2.72
C GLU A 58 6.05 11.22 -3.36
N ARG A 59 7.17 10.48 -3.42
CA ARG A 59 8.40 10.95 -4.08
C ARG A 59 8.18 11.19 -5.57
N LEU A 60 7.50 10.26 -6.26
CA LEU A 60 7.16 10.41 -7.68
C LEU A 60 6.27 11.63 -7.92
N ALA A 61 5.27 11.86 -7.06
CA ALA A 61 4.38 13.02 -7.16
C ALA A 61 5.10 14.36 -6.93
N ILE A 62 6.17 14.38 -6.12
CA ILE A 62 7.03 15.57 -5.95
C ILE A 62 7.90 15.78 -7.20
N GLN A 63 8.50 14.71 -7.74
CA GLN A 63 9.36 14.79 -8.92
C GLN A 63 8.63 15.29 -10.16
N ASP A 64 7.42 14.79 -10.40
CA ASP A 64 6.52 15.21 -11.49
C ASP A 64 6.25 16.72 -11.48
N ARG A 65 6.20 17.34 -10.28
CA ARG A 65 6.01 18.80 -10.13
C ARG A 65 7.26 19.63 -10.39
N THR A 66 8.43 19.00 -10.43
CA THR A 66 9.73 19.68 -10.56
C THR A 66 10.36 19.53 -11.94
N GLU A 67 9.75 18.76 -12.86
CA GLU A 67 10.18 18.76 -14.25
C GLU A 67 9.89 20.14 -14.87
N PRO A 68 10.86 20.75 -15.60
CA PRO A 68 10.62 22.01 -16.27
C PRO A 68 9.53 21.81 -17.33
N ILE A 69 8.48 22.63 -17.27
CA ILE A 69 7.57 22.81 -18.39
C ILE A 69 8.44 23.34 -19.53
N ASP A 70 8.67 22.51 -20.54
CA ASP A 70 9.45 22.85 -21.73
C ASP A 70 8.92 24.18 -22.32
N PRO A 71 9.71 25.26 -22.35
CA PRO A 71 9.28 26.49 -22.98
C PRO A 71 9.42 26.31 -24.49
N ALA A 72 8.36 25.82 -25.12
CA ALA A 72 8.20 25.88 -26.57
C ALA A 72 8.13 27.34 -27.07
#